data_AF-A0AAE0Q5B6-F1
#
_entry.id   AF-A0AAE0Q5B6-F1
#
_cell.length_a   1.000
_cell.length_b   1.000
_cell.length_c   1.000
_cell.angle_alpha   90.00
_cell.angle_beta   90.00
_cell.angle_gamma   90.00
#
_symmetry.space_group_name_H-M   'P 1'
#
loop_
_entity.id
_entity.type
_entity.pdbx_description
1 polymer ?
#
loop_
_entity_poly.entity_id
_entity_poly.type
_entity_poly.pdbx_seq_one_letter_code
_entity_poly.pdbx_strand_id
1 'polypeptide(L)'
;MDLLCPLSTIRKKNSSTAPWLSDLLRNNRRELRSAARKWKKSKLDTDLISYRTLLSKFSLDVTSAKTSFYKEKLETSAQDPRKLHNIFSSLLNPPAPPSPSSLTAEDFATFYTEKIERICQTFTSLPTSPTSHSQHSAIPSLTQLSTVASEEVLQITRSCNPTTCPLDPIPSAILQTISPDLLPFITTVINGSLMSGHVPTAFKKARVIPILKKPALDPSDISNYRPVSLLSFLSKILERVVCNQLSDYLMQNNLHDPNQSGFKAAHSTETALLAVTEKLHAARSAKLSSVLILLDLSAAFDTVNHKTLLSTLRSLGICGTAWEWFAS
;
A
#
# COMPACT_ATOMS: atom_id res chain seq x y z
N MET A 1 -34.03 10.23 -2.23
CA MET A 1 -34.43 9.62 -0.94
C MET A 1 -33.87 10.41 0.25
N ASP A 2 -32.67 10.97 0.10
CA ASP A 2 -31.78 11.39 1.18
C ASP A 2 -32.24 12.63 1.96
N LEU A 3 -33.26 13.34 1.46
CA LEU A 3 -33.95 14.43 2.17
C LEU A 3 -34.91 13.95 3.29
N LEU A 4 -35.18 12.64 3.40
CA LEU A 4 -36.14 12.07 4.35
C LEU A 4 -35.49 11.37 5.58
N CYS A 5 -34.16 11.25 5.61
CA CYS A 5 -33.43 10.62 6.72
C CYS A 5 -32.17 11.43 7.08
N PRO A 6 -32.14 12.16 8.22
CA PRO A 6 -30.95 12.91 8.62
C PRO A 6 -29.79 11.96 8.98
N LEU A 7 -28.60 12.23 8.41
CA LEU A 7 -27.40 11.41 8.59
C LEU A 7 -26.86 11.49 10.02
N SER A 8 -27.27 10.54 10.87
CA SER A 8 -26.74 10.43 12.24
C SER A 8 -25.29 9.91 12.24
N THR A 9 -24.36 10.72 12.78
CA THR A 9 -22.94 10.34 12.85
C THR A 9 -22.69 9.38 14.02
N ILE A 10 -23.01 8.10 13.83
CA ILE A 10 -22.71 7.06 14.82
C ILE A 10 -21.19 6.90 14.91
N ARG A 11 -20.59 7.34 16.03
CA ARG A 11 -19.18 7.12 16.33
C ARG A 11 -18.92 5.63 16.52
N LYS A 12 -18.57 4.95 15.42
CA LYS A 12 -18.31 3.51 15.35
C LYS A 12 -17.27 3.16 16.43
N LYS A 13 -17.71 2.43 17.46
CA LYS A 13 -16.78 1.85 18.44
C LYS A 13 -15.89 0.89 17.68
N ASN A 14 -14.58 1.14 17.66
CA ASN A 14 -13.61 0.24 17.05
C ASN A 14 -13.84 -1.19 17.58
N SER A 15 -13.70 -2.18 16.71
CA SER A 15 -13.92 -3.59 17.05
C SER A 15 -13.10 -4.00 18.27
N SER A 16 -13.63 -4.95 19.06
CA SER A 16 -13.18 -5.18 20.44
C SER A 16 -11.66 -5.24 20.57
N THR A 17 -11.09 -4.28 21.30
CA THR A 17 -9.66 -4.21 21.64
C THR A 17 -9.17 -5.42 22.47
N ALA A 18 -10.09 -6.28 22.87
CA ALA A 18 -9.85 -7.61 23.39
C ALA A 18 -10.89 -8.59 22.77
N PRO A 19 -10.56 -9.36 21.72
CA PRO A 19 -11.50 -10.34 21.14
C PRO A 19 -11.83 -11.47 22.13
N TRP A 20 -10.88 -11.81 23.02
CA TRP A 20 -11.07 -12.74 24.14
C TRP A 20 -11.99 -12.21 25.26
N LEU A 21 -12.49 -10.96 25.20
CA LEU A 21 -13.31 -10.36 26.25
C LEU A 21 -14.81 -10.66 26.06
N SER A 22 -15.21 -11.87 26.46
CA SER A 22 -16.59 -12.35 26.53
C SER A 22 -17.49 -11.50 27.44
N ASP A 23 -18.80 -11.58 27.27
CA ASP A 23 -19.76 -10.85 28.12
C ASP A 23 -19.75 -11.32 29.59
N LEU A 24 -19.39 -12.59 29.86
CA LEU A 24 -19.08 -13.08 31.20
C LEU A 24 -17.95 -12.25 31.84
N LEU A 25 -16.81 -12.10 31.16
CA LEU A 25 -15.71 -11.25 31.65
C LEU A 25 -16.11 -9.79 31.80
N ARG A 26 -17.00 -9.28 30.95
CA ARG A 26 -17.53 -7.91 31.08
C ARG A 26 -18.40 -7.75 32.34
N ASN A 27 -19.13 -8.79 32.74
CA ASN A 27 -19.91 -8.84 33.98
C ASN A 27 -19.01 -8.99 35.21
N ASN A 28 -18.06 -9.93 35.24
CA ASN A 28 -17.09 -10.07 36.33
C ASN A 28 -16.31 -8.75 36.54
N ARG A 29 -15.99 -8.02 35.46
CA ARG A 29 -15.39 -6.67 35.51
C ARG A 29 -16.34 -5.57 36.03
N ARG A 30 -17.65 -5.68 35.82
CA ARG A 30 -18.66 -4.76 36.40
C ARG A 30 -18.77 -4.97 37.91
N GLU A 31 -18.84 -6.23 38.34
CA GLU A 31 -18.90 -6.63 39.75
C GLU A 31 -17.64 -6.22 40.51
N LEU A 32 -16.46 -6.54 39.97
CA LEU A 32 -15.17 -6.11 40.52
C LEU A 32 -15.09 -4.58 40.72
N ARG A 33 -15.56 -3.81 39.73
CA ARG A 33 -15.65 -2.35 39.83
C ARG A 33 -16.69 -1.88 40.84
N SER A 34 -17.73 -2.66 41.11
CA SER A 34 -18.71 -2.38 42.17
C SER A 34 -18.14 -2.63 43.55
N ALA A 35 -17.50 -3.78 43.77
CA ALA A 35 -16.80 -4.09 45.03
C ALA A 35 -15.70 -3.05 45.33
N ALA A 36 -14.91 -2.66 44.33
CA ALA A 36 -13.90 -1.61 44.45
C ALA A 36 -14.49 -0.25 44.89
N ARG A 37 -15.68 0.12 44.38
CA ARG A 37 -16.41 1.34 44.82
C ARG A 37 -16.99 1.18 46.22
N LYS A 38 -17.53 0.00 46.56
CA LYS A 38 -18.09 -0.30 47.88
C LYS A 38 -17.01 -0.15 48.96
N TRP A 39 -15.89 -0.86 48.80
CA TRP A 39 -14.73 -0.75 49.70
C TRP A 39 -14.21 0.69 49.81
N LYS A 40 -14.08 1.42 48.69
CA LYS A 40 -13.67 2.84 48.73
C LYS A 40 -14.62 3.75 49.53
N LYS A 41 -15.91 3.38 49.67
CA LYS A 41 -16.89 4.12 50.48
C LYS A 41 -16.95 3.64 51.93
N SER A 42 -16.91 2.33 52.18
CA SER A 42 -17.06 1.75 53.52
C SER A 42 -15.76 1.70 54.32
N LYS A 43 -14.61 1.52 53.64
CA LYS A 43 -13.28 1.21 54.21
C LYS A 43 -13.23 -0.01 55.15
N LEU A 44 -14.28 -0.84 55.17
CA LEU A 44 -14.34 -2.06 55.98
C LEU A 44 -13.44 -3.16 55.39
N ASP A 45 -12.78 -3.91 56.26
CA ASP A 45 -11.85 -4.96 55.83
C ASP A 45 -12.56 -6.16 55.19
N THR A 46 -13.81 -6.44 55.59
CA THR A 46 -14.68 -7.42 54.91
C THR A 46 -14.96 -7.06 53.45
N ASP A 47 -15.12 -5.77 53.14
CA ASP A 47 -15.24 -5.29 51.76
C ASP A 47 -13.90 -5.30 51.00
N LEU A 48 -12.77 -5.13 51.70
CA LEU A 48 -11.44 -5.29 51.12
C LEU A 48 -11.16 -6.75 50.73
N ILE A 49 -11.51 -7.71 51.60
CA ILE A 49 -11.42 -9.15 51.33
C ILE A 49 -12.31 -9.51 50.14
N SER A 50 -13.57 -9.07 50.12
CA SER A 50 -14.49 -9.28 49.00
C SER A 50 -13.93 -8.75 47.66
N TYR A 51 -13.39 -7.52 47.67
CA TYR A 51 -12.74 -6.93 46.50
C TYR A 51 -11.50 -7.72 46.05
N ARG A 52 -10.61 -8.13 46.97
CA ARG A 52 -9.40 -8.92 46.68
C ARG A 52 -9.73 -10.29 46.08
N THR A 53 -10.74 -10.99 46.61
CA THR A 53 -11.20 -12.28 46.08
C THR A 53 -11.74 -12.14 44.65
N LEU A 54 -12.57 -11.12 44.39
CA LEU A 54 -13.06 -10.82 43.04
C LEU A 54 -11.94 -10.40 42.09
N LEU A 55 -10.91 -9.69 42.58
CA LEU A 55 -9.76 -9.28 41.77
C LEU A 55 -8.91 -10.49 41.34
N SER A 56 -8.64 -11.40 42.28
CA SER A 56 -7.92 -12.65 42.02
C SER A 56 -8.66 -13.51 41.00
N LYS A 57 -9.96 -13.76 41.22
CA LYS A 57 -10.81 -14.50 40.29
C LYS A 57 -10.82 -13.86 38.90
N PHE A 58 -11.07 -12.55 38.80
CA PHE A 58 -11.08 -11.86 37.51
C PHE A 58 -9.72 -11.92 36.77
N SER A 59 -8.60 -11.89 37.51
CA SER A 59 -7.26 -12.05 36.93
C SER A 59 -7.06 -13.46 36.34
N LEU A 60 -7.52 -14.50 37.05
CA LEU A 60 -7.51 -15.89 36.57
C LEU A 60 -8.42 -16.07 35.35
N ASP A 61 -9.67 -15.58 35.41
CA ASP A 61 -10.64 -15.65 34.31
C ASP A 61 -10.08 -15.00 33.02
N VAL A 62 -9.47 -13.81 33.15
CA VAL A 62 -8.85 -13.09 32.03
C VAL A 62 -7.63 -13.82 31.47
N THR A 63 -6.81 -14.43 32.35
CA THR A 63 -5.62 -15.18 31.92
C THR A 63 -6.03 -16.45 31.18
N SER A 64 -7.00 -17.19 31.71
CA SER A 64 -7.59 -18.37 31.06
C SER A 64 -8.17 -18.03 29.68
N ALA A 65 -9.03 -17.01 29.59
CA ALA A 65 -9.66 -16.63 28.32
C ALA A 65 -8.66 -16.16 27.25
N LYS A 66 -7.59 -15.45 27.64
CA LYS A 66 -6.48 -15.12 26.74
C LYS A 66 -5.78 -16.38 26.25
N THR A 67 -5.40 -17.28 27.15
CA THR A 67 -4.66 -18.51 26.82
C THR A 67 -5.44 -19.38 25.84
N SER A 68 -6.72 -19.65 26.12
CA SER A 68 -7.59 -20.43 25.22
C SER A 68 -7.72 -19.77 23.84
N PHE A 69 -8.02 -18.48 23.78
CA PHE A 69 -8.17 -17.74 22.51
C PHE A 69 -6.90 -17.76 21.65
N TYR A 70 -5.72 -17.53 22.25
CA TYR A 70 -4.47 -17.55 21.48
C TYR A 70 -4.04 -18.98 21.11
N LYS A 71 -4.33 -19.98 21.95
CA LYS A 71 -4.09 -21.40 21.63
C LYS A 71 -4.93 -21.83 20.41
N GLU A 72 -6.25 -21.66 20.48
CA GLU A 72 -7.20 -21.96 19.40
C GLU A 72 -6.80 -21.26 18.09
N LYS A 73 -6.41 -19.97 18.17
CA LYS A 73 -5.99 -19.18 17.02
C LYS A 73 -4.67 -19.66 16.41
N LEU A 74 -3.73 -20.14 17.22
CA LEU A 74 -2.47 -20.73 16.75
C LEU A 74 -2.72 -22.09 16.08
N GLU A 75 -3.51 -22.96 16.71
CA GLU A 75 -3.89 -24.29 16.19
C GLU A 75 -4.63 -24.16 14.84
N THR A 76 -5.62 -23.25 14.75
CA THR A 76 -6.35 -22.94 13.50
C THR A 76 -5.45 -22.34 12.41
N SER A 77 -4.32 -21.73 12.78
CA SER A 77 -3.39 -21.09 11.83
C SER A 77 -2.15 -21.93 11.52
N ALA A 78 -2.02 -23.14 12.08
CA ALA A 78 -0.76 -23.90 12.10
C ALA A 78 -0.18 -24.22 10.71
N GLN A 79 -1.01 -24.33 9.69
CA GLN A 79 -0.60 -24.63 8.30
C GLN A 79 -0.22 -23.38 7.48
N ASP A 80 -0.32 -22.16 8.04
CA ASP A 80 -0.02 -20.91 7.33
C ASP A 80 1.10 -20.12 8.06
N PRO A 81 2.36 -20.23 7.58
CA PRO A 81 3.50 -19.53 8.16
C PRO A 81 3.35 -18.00 8.21
N ARG A 82 2.61 -17.38 7.28
CA ARG A 82 2.37 -15.92 7.27
C ARG A 82 1.38 -15.53 8.36
N LYS A 83 0.28 -16.30 8.55
CA LYS A 83 -0.65 -16.09 9.67
C LYS A 83 0.05 -16.31 11.02
N LEU A 84 0.86 -17.36 11.17
CA LEU A 84 1.65 -17.60 12.38
C LEU A 84 2.60 -16.43 12.68
N HIS A 85 3.40 -15.98 11.71
CA HIS A 85 4.30 -14.85 11.89
C HIS A 85 3.55 -13.57 12.29
N ASN A 86 2.38 -13.30 11.70
CA ASN A 86 1.53 -12.15 12.06
C ASN A 86 0.92 -12.27 13.47
N ILE A 87 0.66 -13.49 13.97
CA ILE A 87 0.21 -13.72 15.35
C ILE A 87 1.36 -13.48 16.33
N PHE A 88 2.55 -14.04 16.07
CA PHE A 88 3.73 -13.85 16.92
C PHE A 88 4.20 -12.38 16.97
N SER A 89 4.31 -11.72 15.82
CA SER A 89 4.72 -10.30 15.76
C SER A 89 3.75 -9.39 16.51
N SER A 90 2.44 -9.62 16.41
CA SER A 90 1.40 -8.89 17.15
C SER A 90 1.38 -9.18 18.66
N LEU A 91 1.96 -10.28 19.12
CA LEU A 91 2.08 -10.64 20.54
C LEU A 91 3.35 -10.07 21.17
N LEU A 92 4.47 -10.17 20.46
CA LEU A 92 5.79 -9.70 20.90
C LEU A 92 5.93 -8.17 20.77
N ASN A 93 5.32 -7.58 19.75
CA ASN A 93 5.32 -6.14 19.49
C ASN A 93 3.85 -5.64 19.51
N PRO A 94 3.23 -5.53 20.70
CA PRO A 94 1.89 -4.96 20.79
C PRO A 94 1.92 -3.52 20.22
N PRO A 95 0.96 -3.13 19.36
CA PRO A 95 0.94 -1.79 18.80
C PRO A 95 0.82 -0.77 19.94
N ALA A 96 1.65 0.28 19.89
CA ALA A 96 1.58 1.36 20.86
C ALA A 96 0.14 1.93 20.91
N PRO A 97 -0.37 2.32 22.10
CA PRO A 97 -1.61 3.07 22.16
C PRO A 97 -1.43 4.33 21.31
N PRO A 98 -2.38 4.67 20.41
CA PRO A 98 -2.20 5.79 19.51
C PRO A 98 -2.03 7.08 20.33
N SER A 99 -0.86 7.70 20.22
CA SER A 99 -0.63 9.07 20.68
C SER A 99 -1.75 9.97 20.15
N PRO A 100 -2.26 10.94 20.92
CA PRO A 100 -3.17 11.95 20.39
C PRO A 100 -2.39 12.90 19.49
N SER A 101 -2.08 12.44 18.27
CA SER A 101 -1.36 13.21 17.25
C SER A 101 -2.16 14.46 16.90
N SER A 102 -1.57 15.63 17.14
CA SER A 102 -2.12 16.92 16.69
C SER A 102 -2.07 17.09 15.17
N LEU A 103 -1.34 16.21 14.47
CA LEU A 103 -1.15 16.21 13.02
C LEU A 103 -2.49 16.12 12.28
N THR A 104 -2.78 17.16 11.50
CA THR A 104 -3.92 17.27 10.60
C THR A 104 -3.57 16.76 9.20
N ALA A 105 -4.57 16.65 8.32
CA ALA A 105 -4.33 16.35 6.91
C ALA A 105 -3.53 17.45 6.19
N GLU A 106 -3.66 18.71 6.65
CA GLU A 106 -2.97 19.85 6.07
C GLU A 106 -1.47 19.83 6.37
N ASP A 107 -1.09 19.46 7.60
CA ASP A 107 0.32 19.32 8.01
C ASP A 107 1.05 18.24 7.18
N PHE A 108 0.34 17.18 6.78
CA PHE A 108 0.88 16.19 5.84
C PHE A 108 0.96 16.73 4.40
N ALA A 109 -0.07 17.46 3.94
CA ALA A 109 -0.12 18.00 2.58
C ALA A 109 0.99 19.04 2.33
N THR A 110 1.16 19.99 3.24
CA THR A 110 2.23 21.00 3.20
C THR A 110 3.60 20.36 3.26
N PHE A 111 3.87 19.54 4.30
CA PHE A 111 5.17 18.88 4.47
C PHE A 111 5.59 18.03 3.26
N TYR A 112 4.68 17.26 2.66
CA TYR A 112 5.00 16.48 1.48
C TYR A 112 5.28 17.37 0.28
N THR A 113 4.45 18.39 0.02
CA THR A 113 4.61 19.30 -1.13
C THR A 113 5.92 20.09 -1.05
N GLU A 114 6.16 20.78 0.08
CA GLU A 114 7.40 21.53 0.33
C GLU A 114 8.65 20.65 0.27
N LYS A 115 8.55 19.39 0.68
CA LYS A 115 9.67 18.44 0.60
C LYS A 115 10.04 18.13 -0.85
N ILE A 116 9.06 17.96 -1.74
CA ILE A 116 9.32 17.70 -3.16
C ILE A 116 9.84 18.97 -3.83
N GLU A 117 9.25 20.14 -3.55
CA GLU A 117 9.74 21.42 -4.07
C GLU A 117 11.20 21.67 -3.70
N ARG A 118 11.58 21.48 -2.43
CA ARG A 118 12.97 21.62 -1.98
C ARG A 118 13.94 20.65 -2.65
N ILE A 119 13.52 19.41 -2.94
CA ILE A 119 14.36 18.47 -3.71
C ILE A 119 14.49 18.96 -5.16
N CYS A 120 13.38 19.30 -5.81
CA CYS A 120 13.36 19.77 -7.20
C CYS A 120 14.17 21.06 -7.42
N GLN A 121 14.19 21.98 -6.44
CA GLN A 121 15.01 23.19 -6.47
C GLN A 121 16.52 22.89 -6.58
N THR A 122 17.01 21.75 -6.06
CA THR A 122 18.43 21.38 -6.19
C THR A 122 18.82 21.09 -7.64
N PHE A 123 17.93 20.49 -8.43
CA PHE A 123 18.22 20.13 -9.83
C PHE A 123 18.40 21.35 -10.73
N THR A 124 17.68 22.45 -10.47
CA THR A 124 17.74 23.70 -11.25
C THR A 124 19.13 24.37 -11.21
N SER A 125 20.00 23.98 -10.26
CA SER A 125 21.38 24.50 -10.17
C SER A 125 22.36 23.86 -11.16
N LEU A 126 21.99 22.76 -11.82
CA LEU A 126 22.85 22.01 -12.73
C LEU A 126 22.60 22.43 -14.19
N PRO A 127 23.63 22.81 -14.97
CA PRO A 127 23.46 23.18 -16.37
C PRO A 127 23.07 21.96 -17.21
N THR A 128 21.86 21.99 -17.77
CA THR A 128 21.28 20.90 -18.57
C THR A 128 22.04 20.70 -19.89
N SER A 129 23.11 19.90 -19.85
CA SER A 129 23.75 19.38 -21.05
C SER A 129 22.75 18.48 -21.80
N PRO A 130 22.48 18.70 -23.10
CA PRO A 130 21.53 17.88 -23.83
C PRO A 130 22.12 16.48 -24.07
N THR A 131 21.74 15.52 -23.22
CA THR A 131 22.18 14.12 -23.32
C THR A 131 21.83 13.59 -24.71
N SER A 132 22.86 13.33 -25.51
CA SER A 132 22.71 12.91 -26.90
C SER A 132 22.32 11.43 -26.94
N HIS A 133 21.02 11.15 -26.82
CA HIS A 133 20.49 9.80 -26.95
C HIS A 133 20.87 9.25 -28.33
N SER A 134 21.51 8.08 -28.35
CA SER A 134 22.03 7.45 -29.55
C SER A 134 20.92 7.20 -30.57
N GLN A 135 21.18 7.53 -31.84
CA GLN A 135 20.32 7.17 -32.95
C GLN A 135 20.33 5.65 -33.13
N HIS A 136 19.40 4.96 -32.45
CA HIS A 136 19.19 3.54 -32.65
C HIS A 136 18.60 3.28 -34.04
N SER A 137 19.08 2.22 -34.67
CA SER A 137 18.48 1.62 -35.87
C SER A 137 16.98 1.40 -35.65
N ALA A 138 16.17 1.79 -36.64
CA ALA A 138 14.70 1.78 -36.66
C ALA A 138 14.01 0.93 -35.57
N ILE A 139 13.77 1.53 -34.41
CA ILE A 139 12.98 0.92 -33.33
C ILE A 139 11.54 0.78 -33.83
N PRO A 140 10.93 -0.42 -33.82
CA PRO A 140 9.53 -0.59 -34.20
C PRO A 140 8.62 0.23 -33.27
N SER A 141 7.73 1.05 -33.83
CA SER A 141 7.02 2.08 -33.05
C SER A 141 5.70 1.60 -32.43
N LEU A 142 5.49 1.86 -31.14
CA LEU A 142 4.18 1.75 -30.50
C LEU A 142 3.36 3.03 -30.75
N THR A 143 2.54 3.03 -31.81
CA THR A 143 1.74 4.20 -32.25
C THR A 143 0.37 4.32 -31.60
N GLN A 144 -0.19 3.20 -31.11
CA GLN A 144 -1.53 3.11 -30.54
C GLN A 144 -1.59 1.98 -29.52
N LEU A 145 -2.52 2.07 -28.56
CA LEU A 145 -2.82 1.00 -27.62
C LEU A 145 -3.96 0.13 -28.20
N SER A 146 -3.80 -1.18 -28.14
CA SER A 146 -4.77 -2.14 -28.67
C SER A 146 -6.00 -2.23 -27.77
N THR A 147 -7.18 -2.40 -28.36
CA THR A 147 -8.39 -2.71 -27.59
C THR A 147 -8.32 -4.13 -27.01
N VAL A 148 -8.78 -4.29 -25.77
CA VAL A 148 -8.77 -5.56 -25.05
C VAL A 148 -10.14 -6.24 -25.10
N ALA A 149 -10.13 -7.57 -25.05
CA ALA A 149 -11.35 -8.37 -25.00
C ALA A 149 -11.97 -8.36 -23.59
N SER A 150 -13.30 -8.50 -23.50
CA SER A 150 -13.98 -8.54 -22.20
C SER A 150 -13.47 -9.64 -21.26
N GLU A 151 -13.10 -10.82 -21.78
CA GLU A 151 -12.53 -11.87 -20.92
C GLU A 151 -11.17 -11.47 -20.34
N GLU A 152 -10.32 -10.76 -21.09
CA GLU A 152 -9.05 -10.23 -20.59
C GLU A 152 -9.29 -9.21 -19.47
N VAL A 153 -10.25 -8.30 -19.66
CA VAL A 153 -10.70 -7.34 -18.63
C VAL A 153 -11.19 -8.08 -17.38
N LEU A 154 -11.91 -9.19 -17.53
CA LEU A 154 -12.40 -10.01 -16.41
C LEU A 154 -11.25 -10.69 -15.65
N GLN A 155 -10.27 -11.25 -16.36
CA GLN A 155 -9.08 -11.88 -15.75
C GLN A 155 -8.19 -10.85 -15.03
N ILE A 156 -7.99 -9.67 -15.62
CA ILE A 156 -7.31 -8.54 -14.96
C ILE A 156 -8.10 -8.09 -13.73
N THR A 157 -9.41 -7.91 -13.84
CA THR A 157 -10.28 -7.50 -12.74
C THR A 157 -10.20 -8.48 -11.57
N ARG A 158 -10.19 -9.79 -11.82
CA ARG A 158 -10.11 -10.85 -10.79
C ARG A 158 -8.72 -11.02 -10.18
N SER A 159 -7.65 -10.83 -10.97
CA SER A 159 -6.26 -10.97 -10.50
C SER A 159 -5.72 -9.74 -9.75
N CYS A 160 -6.32 -8.56 -9.94
CA CYS A 160 -6.03 -7.38 -9.15
C CYS A 160 -6.35 -7.58 -7.65
N ASN A 161 -5.49 -7.05 -6.76
CA ASN A 161 -5.79 -7.04 -5.32
C ASN A 161 -6.98 -6.08 -5.01
N PRO A 162 -8.04 -6.50 -4.29
CA PRO A 162 -9.24 -5.69 -3.99
C PRO A 162 -8.98 -4.56 -2.98
N THR A 163 -8.16 -3.60 -3.38
CA THR A 163 -7.70 -2.46 -2.57
C THR A 163 -8.61 -1.26 -2.78
N THR A 164 -9.63 -1.10 -1.93
CA THR A 164 -10.64 -0.03 -2.06
C THR A 164 -10.10 1.34 -1.66
N CYS A 165 -10.16 2.28 -2.59
CA CYS A 165 -9.94 3.70 -2.32
C CYS A 165 -11.23 4.35 -1.81
N PRO A 166 -11.21 5.23 -0.80
CA PRO A 166 -13.10 6.06 -0.22
C PRO A 166 -13.68 6.99 -1.29
N LEU A 167 -13.21 6.78 -2.52
CA LEU A 167 -13.64 7.42 -3.77
C LEU A 167 -14.24 6.38 -4.74
N ASP A 168 -13.98 5.09 -4.54
CA ASP A 168 -14.72 4.01 -5.19
C ASP A 168 -16.18 4.03 -4.69
N PRO A 169 -17.19 3.92 -5.57
CA PRO A 169 -18.61 3.95 -5.17
C PRO A 169 -19.05 2.69 -4.43
N ILE A 170 -18.34 1.57 -4.61
CA ILE A 170 -18.55 0.30 -3.93
C ILE A 170 -17.19 -0.34 -3.55
N PRO A 171 -17.13 -1.19 -2.51
CA PRO A 171 -15.93 -1.96 -2.19
C PRO A 171 -15.44 -2.81 -3.36
N SER A 172 -14.14 -2.80 -3.61
CA SER A 172 -13.50 -3.49 -4.75
C SER A 172 -13.77 -4.99 -4.78
N ALA A 173 -13.85 -5.65 -3.62
CA ALA A 173 -14.19 -7.07 -3.53
C ALA A 173 -15.64 -7.37 -3.98
N ILE A 174 -16.57 -6.44 -3.73
CA ILE A 174 -17.94 -6.54 -4.24
C ILE A 174 -17.94 -6.29 -5.76
N LEU A 175 -17.21 -5.27 -6.22
CA LEU A 175 -17.03 -5.00 -7.66
C LEU A 175 -16.47 -6.22 -8.41
N GLN A 176 -15.45 -6.90 -7.86
CA GLN A 176 -14.92 -8.16 -8.41
C GLN A 176 -15.97 -9.28 -8.47
N THR A 177 -16.85 -9.36 -7.46
CA THR A 177 -17.90 -10.41 -7.40
C THR A 177 -18.96 -10.18 -8.47
N ILE A 178 -19.41 -8.93 -8.66
CA ILE A 178 -20.39 -8.54 -9.68
C ILE A 178 -19.74 -8.14 -11.03
N SER A 179 -18.42 -8.35 -11.18
CA SER A 179 -17.69 -7.94 -12.37
C SER A 179 -18.17 -8.57 -13.69
N PRO A 180 -18.72 -9.81 -13.74
CA PRO A 180 -19.28 -10.36 -14.98
C PRO A 180 -20.45 -9.54 -15.52
N ASP A 181 -21.35 -9.07 -14.65
CA ASP A 181 -22.54 -8.31 -15.04
C ASP A 181 -22.19 -6.87 -15.46
N LEU A 182 -21.17 -6.29 -14.84
CA LEU A 182 -20.64 -4.96 -15.18
C LEU A 182 -19.65 -4.97 -16.35
N LEU A 183 -19.23 -6.15 -16.82
CA LEU A 183 -18.11 -6.32 -17.74
C LEU A 183 -18.23 -5.52 -19.04
N PRO A 184 -19.39 -5.45 -19.74
CA PRO A 184 -19.51 -4.67 -20.97
C PRO A 184 -19.21 -3.18 -20.76
N PHE A 185 -19.63 -2.63 -19.63
CA PHE A 185 -19.40 -1.22 -19.29
C PHE A 185 -17.93 -0.96 -18.93
N ILE A 186 -17.32 -1.86 -18.15
CA ILE A 186 -15.90 -1.75 -17.78
C ILE A 186 -15.01 -1.84 -19.03
N THR A 187 -15.24 -2.83 -19.90
CA THR A 187 -14.53 -2.97 -21.19
C THR A 187 -14.73 -1.75 -22.08
N THR A 188 -15.94 -1.18 -22.15
CA THR A 188 -16.22 0.03 -22.95
C THR A 188 -15.43 1.24 -22.46
N VAL A 189 -15.38 1.46 -21.13
CA VAL A 189 -14.60 2.57 -20.54
C VAL A 189 -13.10 2.39 -20.76
N ILE A 190 -12.59 1.16 -20.64
CA ILE A 190 -11.18 0.85 -20.91
C ILE A 190 -10.85 1.10 -22.38
N ASN A 191 -11.53 0.43 -23.31
CA ASN A 191 -11.25 0.53 -24.74
C ASN A 191 -11.44 1.96 -25.26
N GLY A 192 -12.42 2.71 -24.74
CA GLY A 192 -12.58 4.14 -25.02
C GLY A 192 -11.34 4.96 -24.62
N SER A 193 -10.72 4.69 -23.47
CA SER A 193 -9.48 5.35 -23.05
C SER A 193 -8.28 4.98 -23.93
N LEU A 194 -8.14 3.70 -24.29
CA LEU A 194 -7.04 3.20 -25.13
C LEU A 194 -7.11 3.79 -26.56
N MET A 195 -8.29 3.77 -27.17
CA MET A 195 -8.51 4.30 -28.52
C MET A 195 -8.38 5.82 -28.62
N SER A 196 -8.80 6.55 -27.57
CA SER A 196 -8.76 8.03 -27.56
C SER A 196 -7.42 8.62 -27.12
N GLY A 197 -6.46 7.81 -26.70
CA GLY A 197 -5.19 8.29 -26.16
C GLY A 197 -5.36 9.16 -24.90
N HIS A 198 -6.35 8.88 -24.06
CA HIS A 198 -6.68 9.74 -22.91
C HIS A 198 -7.10 8.96 -21.65
N VAL A 199 -6.43 9.23 -20.53
CA VAL A 199 -6.82 8.70 -19.20
C VAL A 199 -7.98 9.53 -18.62
N PRO A 200 -9.13 8.93 -18.24
CA PRO A 200 -10.27 9.69 -17.70
C PRO A 200 -9.91 10.53 -16.46
N THR A 201 -10.40 11.77 -16.40
CA THR A 201 -10.12 12.72 -15.28
C THR A 201 -10.60 12.23 -13.91
N ALA A 202 -11.53 11.26 -13.86
CA ALA A 202 -11.94 10.58 -12.64
C ALA A 202 -10.90 9.56 -12.13
N PHE A 203 -10.09 8.98 -13.02
CA PHE A 203 -9.08 7.98 -12.72
C PHE A 203 -7.75 8.63 -12.29
N LYS A 204 -7.45 9.84 -12.81
CA LYS A 204 -6.34 10.73 -12.38
C LYS A 204 -6.39 11.18 -10.90
N LYS A 205 -7.39 10.74 -10.12
CA LYS A 205 -7.59 11.14 -8.72
C LYS A 205 -7.21 9.99 -7.77
N ALA A 206 -6.19 10.24 -6.95
CA ALA A 206 -5.81 9.35 -5.86
C ALA A 206 -6.17 9.94 -4.49
N ARG A 207 -6.40 9.07 -3.50
CA ARG A 207 -6.52 9.44 -2.09
C ARG A 207 -5.22 9.10 -1.37
N VAL A 208 -4.40 10.10 -1.09
CA VAL A 208 -3.16 9.94 -0.32
C VAL A 208 -3.50 9.61 1.14
N ILE A 209 -2.89 8.55 1.67
CA ILE A 209 -2.94 8.21 3.10
C ILE A 209 -1.50 8.16 3.64
N PRO A 210 -1.18 8.93 4.70
CA PRO A 210 0.08 8.77 5.44
C PRO A 210 0.15 7.41 6.14
N ILE A 211 1.22 6.64 5.90
CA ILE A 211 1.50 5.39 6.62
C ILE A 211 2.88 5.47 7.27
N LEU A 212 2.95 5.17 8.57
CA LEU A 212 4.20 5.20 9.36
C LEU A 212 5.22 4.18 8.81
N LYS A 213 6.45 4.62 8.53
CA LYS A 213 7.52 3.83 7.87
C LYS A 213 7.87 2.52 8.59
N LYS A 214 7.81 2.51 9.92
CA LYS A 214 8.04 1.36 10.80
C LYS A 214 7.18 1.52 12.07
N PRO A 215 6.61 0.46 12.67
CA PRO A 215 5.72 0.59 13.84
C PRO A 215 6.33 1.20 15.12
N ALA A 216 7.66 1.28 15.22
CA ALA A 216 8.39 1.75 16.39
C ALA A 216 8.95 3.19 16.24
N LEU A 217 8.57 3.92 15.18
CA LEU A 217 8.91 5.33 15.01
C LEU A 217 7.87 6.23 15.71
N ASP A 218 8.25 7.46 16.03
CA ASP A 218 7.35 8.42 16.68
C ASP A 218 6.20 8.83 15.73
N PRO A 219 4.92 8.58 16.08
CA PRO A 219 3.76 9.04 15.31
C PRO A 219 3.55 10.56 15.34
N SER A 220 4.27 11.28 16.20
CA SER A 220 4.24 12.75 16.31
C SER A 220 5.06 13.44 15.23
N ASP A 221 6.03 12.74 14.62
CA ASP A 221 6.90 13.27 13.58
C ASP A 221 6.39 12.88 12.18
N ILE A 222 5.96 13.90 11.43
CA ILE A 222 5.49 13.80 10.03
C ILE A 222 6.54 13.12 9.15
N SER A 223 7.84 13.35 9.42
CA SER A 223 8.94 12.77 8.66
C SER A 223 8.97 11.24 8.72
N ASN A 224 8.39 10.62 9.76
CA ASN A 224 8.31 9.17 9.90
C ASN A 224 7.24 8.50 9.01
N TYR A 225 6.45 9.26 8.25
CA TYR A 225 5.41 8.74 7.37
C TYR A 225 5.86 8.63 5.90
N ARG A 226 5.13 7.83 5.13
CA ARG A 226 5.15 7.78 3.67
C ARG A 226 3.76 8.16 3.15
N PRO A 227 3.65 9.00 2.10
CA PRO A 227 2.40 9.13 1.37
C PRO A 227 2.14 7.82 0.60
N VAL A 228 0.91 7.32 0.66
CA VAL A 228 0.47 6.17 -0.16
C VAL A 228 -0.78 6.56 -0.93
N SER A 229 -0.64 6.68 -2.24
CA SER A 229 -1.71 7.08 -3.16
C SER A 229 -2.67 5.91 -3.43
N LEU A 230 -3.86 5.94 -2.84
CA LEU A 230 -4.93 4.99 -3.16
C LEU A 230 -5.68 5.46 -4.40
N LEU A 231 -5.34 4.88 -5.55
CA LEU A 231 -6.08 5.02 -6.81
C LEU A 231 -7.42 4.27 -6.77
N SER A 232 -8.39 4.69 -7.57
CA SER A 232 -9.66 3.96 -7.73
C SER A 232 -9.44 2.56 -8.33
N PHE A 233 -10.34 1.63 -8.06
CA PHE A 233 -10.17 0.25 -8.50
C PHE A 233 -10.22 0.11 -10.04
N LEU A 234 -11.06 0.89 -10.72
CA LEU A 234 -11.13 0.91 -12.18
C LEU A 234 -9.90 1.57 -12.83
N SER A 235 -9.29 2.58 -12.18
CA SER A 235 -8.01 3.17 -12.65
C SER A 235 -6.92 2.11 -12.70
N LYS A 236 -6.77 1.31 -11.63
CA LYS A 236 -5.78 0.22 -11.54
C LYS A 236 -5.96 -0.85 -12.62
N ILE A 237 -7.19 -1.12 -13.06
CA ILE A 237 -7.49 -2.07 -14.14
C ILE A 237 -7.03 -1.48 -15.49
N LEU A 238 -7.36 -0.21 -15.77
CA LEU A 238 -6.90 0.49 -16.98
C LEU A 238 -5.36 0.59 -17.01
N GLU A 239 -4.74 1.05 -15.92
CA GLU A 239 -3.28 1.11 -15.76
C GLU A 239 -2.63 -0.25 -15.95
N ARG A 240 -3.26 -1.34 -15.47
CA ARG A 240 -2.77 -2.71 -15.68
C ARG A 240 -2.84 -3.13 -17.14
N VAL A 241 -3.92 -2.81 -17.87
CA VAL A 241 -4.03 -3.09 -19.31
C VAL A 241 -2.89 -2.40 -20.08
N VAL A 242 -2.66 -1.11 -19.84
CA VAL A 242 -1.57 -0.37 -20.52
C VAL A 242 -0.19 -0.85 -20.08
N CYS A 243 -0.01 -1.17 -18.80
CA CYS A 243 1.24 -1.73 -18.25
C CYS A 243 1.59 -3.07 -18.91
N ASN A 244 0.60 -3.94 -19.16
CA ASN A 244 0.81 -5.20 -19.88
C ASN A 244 1.29 -4.93 -21.31
N GLN A 245 0.52 -4.15 -22.10
CA GLN A 245 0.87 -3.86 -23.51
C GLN A 245 2.23 -3.15 -23.66
N LEU A 246 2.56 -2.22 -22.75
CA LEU A 246 3.87 -1.58 -22.72
C LEU A 246 5.00 -2.58 -22.38
N SER A 247 4.77 -3.49 -21.42
CA SER A 247 5.75 -4.51 -21.04
C SER A 247 6.01 -5.50 -22.19
N ASP A 248 4.95 -5.95 -22.86
CA ASP A 248 5.04 -6.84 -24.02
C ASP A 248 5.81 -6.17 -25.17
N TYR A 249 5.51 -4.89 -25.45
CA TYR A 249 6.24 -4.09 -26.43
C TYR A 249 7.73 -3.94 -26.09
N LEU A 250 8.07 -3.58 -24.85
CA LEU A 250 9.46 -3.43 -24.41
C LEU A 250 10.22 -4.77 -24.42
N MET A 251 9.54 -5.88 -24.12
CA MET A 251 10.10 -7.23 -24.16
C MET A 251 10.36 -7.69 -25.61
N GLN A 252 9.36 -7.61 -26.49
CA GLN A 252 9.46 -8.04 -27.89
C GLN A 252 10.56 -7.30 -28.65
N ASN A 253 10.77 -6.02 -28.34
CA ASN A 253 11.78 -5.17 -28.98
C ASN A 253 13.11 -5.11 -28.23
N ASN A 254 13.30 -5.90 -27.16
CA ASN A 254 14.52 -5.94 -26.33
C ASN A 254 14.94 -4.57 -25.75
N LEU A 255 13.97 -3.72 -25.41
CA LEU A 255 14.17 -2.34 -24.94
C LEU A 255 14.41 -2.21 -23.42
N HIS A 256 14.47 -3.31 -22.69
CA HIS A 256 14.81 -3.33 -21.26
C HIS A 256 16.32 -3.33 -21.01
N ASP A 257 16.78 -2.59 -20.00
CA ASP A 257 18.16 -2.73 -19.49
C ASP A 257 18.39 -4.19 -19.00
N PRO A 258 19.45 -4.88 -19.43
CA PRO A 258 19.77 -6.23 -18.95
C PRO A 258 20.12 -6.28 -17.46
N ASN A 259 20.60 -5.18 -16.86
CA ASN A 259 20.94 -5.07 -15.44
C ASN A 259 19.75 -4.64 -14.57
N GLN A 260 18.62 -4.21 -15.15
CA GLN A 260 17.41 -3.90 -14.38
C GLN A 260 16.81 -5.20 -13.82
N SER A 261 16.71 -5.30 -12.49
CA SER A 261 15.88 -6.30 -11.79
C SER A 261 14.65 -5.70 -11.10
N GLY A 262 14.62 -4.39 -10.83
CA GLY A 262 13.47 -3.73 -10.21
C GLY A 262 12.28 -3.65 -11.16
N PHE A 263 11.10 -4.06 -10.70
CA PHE A 263 9.82 -4.02 -11.44
C PHE A 263 9.78 -4.80 -12.77
N LYS A 264 10.72 -5.73 -12.99
CA LYS A 264 10.82 -6.55 -14.21
C LYS A 264 10.31 -7.97 -13.95
N ALA A 265 9.54 -8.53 -14.89
CA ALA A 265 9.04 -9.91 -14.78
C ALA A 265 10.21 -10.92 -14.67
N ALA A 266 10.03 -11.99 -13.89
CA ALA A 266 11.03 -13.01 -13.59
C ALA A 266 12.34 -12.54 -12.89
N HIS A 267 12.45 -11.27 -12.49
CA HIS A 267 13.56 -10.76 -11.66
C HIS A 267 13.13 -10.54 -10.19
N SER A 268 14.09 -10.50 -9.26
CA SER A 268 13.85 -10.24 -7.84
C SER A 268 15.03 -9.47 -7.20
N THR A 269 14.92 -9.16 -5.90
CA THR A 269 16.05 -8.66 -5.10
C THR A 269 17.18 -9.68 -5.00
N GLU A 270 16.86 -10.98 -5.10
CA GLU A 270 17.84 -12.07 -5.02
C GLU A 270 18.61 -12.20 -6.35
N THR A 271 17.95 -12.04 -7.50
CA THR A 271 18.66 -12.04 -8.80
C THR A 271 19.59 -10.83 -8.93
N ALA A 272 19.19 -9.67 -8.39
CA ALA A 272 20.06 -8.50 -8.29
C ALA A 272 21.28 -8.75 -7.38
N LEU A 273 21.05 -9.29 -6.17
CA LEU A 273 22.12 -9.60 -5.21
C LEU A 273 23.10 -10.63 -5.78
N LEU A 274 22.61 -11.69 -6.42
CA LEU A 274 23.43 -12.71 -7.06
C LEU A 274 24.29 -12.10 -8.17
N ALA A 275 23.72 -11.29 -9.05
CA ALA A 275 24.46 -10.66 -10.16
C ALA A 275 25.56 -9.69 -9.68
N VAL A 276 25.36 -8.99 -8.55
CA VAL A 276 26.41 -8.15 -7.93
C VAL A 276 27.47 -9.04 -7.26
N THR A 277 27.05 -10.06 -6.52
CA THR A 277 27.94 -10.96 -5.78
C THR A 277 28.86 -11.74 -6.72
N GLU A 278 28.33 -12.26 -7.83
CA GLU A 278 29.13 -12.96 -8.84
C GLU A 278 30.16 -12.04 -9.51
N LYS A 279 29.78 -10.80 -9.88
CA LYS A 279 30.74 -9.80 -10.41
C LYS A 279 31.88 -9.52 -9.43
N LEU A 280 31.60 -9.48 -8.12
CA LEU A 280 32.61 -9.30 -7.08
C LEU A 280 33.51 -10.55 -6.91
N HIS A 281 32.96 -11.76 -7.00
CA HIS A 281 33.73 -13.01 -6.97
C HIS A 281 34.63 -13.16 -8.19
N ALA A 282 34.13 -12.89 -9.40
CA ALA A 282 34.91 -12.95 -10.62
C ALA A 282 36.10 -11.96 -10.59
N ALA A 283 35.87 -10.72 -10.16
CA ALA A 283 36.93 -9.73 -9.99
C ALA A 283 37.99 -10.16 -8.96
N ARG A 284 37.56 -10.72 -7.82
CA ARG A 284 38.48 -11.27 -6.79
C ARG A 284 39.31 -12.44 -7.32
N SER A 285 38.71 -13.35 -8.10
CA SER A 285 39.42 -14.47 -8.73
C SER A 285 40.44 -14.00 -9.76
N ALA A 286 40.15 -12.92 -10.48
CA ALA A 286 41.08 -12.22 -11.37
C ALA A 286 42.13 -11.36 -10.62
N LYS A 287 42.19 -11.41 -9.28
CA LYS A 287 43.06 -10.61 -8.39
C LYS A 287 42.88 -9.08 -8.52
N LEU A 288 41.72 -8.64 -9.02
CA LEU A 288 41.36 -7.23 -9.10
C LEU A 288 40.84 -6.71 -7.76
N SER A 289 41.00 -5.40 -7.53
CA SER A 289 40.31 -4.69 -6.45
C SER A 289 38.94 -4.22 -6.92
N SER A 290 37.94 -4.26 -6.03
CA SER A 290 36.55 -3.91 -6.35
C SER A 290 36.01 -2.85 -5.39
N VAL A 291 35.23 -1.92 -5.91
CA VAL A 291 34.50 -0.91 -5.12
C VAL A 291 33.02 -1.03 -5.46
N LEU A 292 32.16 -1.13 -4.44
CA LEU A 292 30.71 -1.15 -4.59
C LEU A 292 30.16 0.23 -4.18
N ILE A 293 29.58 0.95 -5.15
CA ILE A 293 28.87 2.22 -4.90
C ILE A 293 27.38 1.90 -4.82
N LEU A 294 26.74 2.32 -3.73
CA LEU A 294 25.30 2.19 -3.53
C LEU A 294 24.67 3.60 -3.58
N LEU A 295 23.63 3.75 -4.39
CA LEU A 295 22.89 5.00 -4.59
C LEU A 295 21.42 4.79 -4.26
N ASP A 296 20.80 5.75 -3.60
CA ASP A 296 19.35 5.79 -3.33
C ASP A 296 18.80 7.17 -3.74
N LEU A 297 17.57 7.19 -4.26
CA LEU A 297 16.97 8.39 -4.86
C LEU A 297 15.88 8.96 -3.95
N SER A 298 16.16 10.13 -3.38
CA SER A 298 15.23 10.86 -2.52
C SER A 298 13.92 11.17 -3.25
N ALA A 299 12.84 10.49 -2.83
CA ALA A 299 11.48 10.67 -3.37
C ALA A 299 11.34 10.37 -4.87
N ALA A 300 12.06 9.36 -5.37
CA ALA A 300 12.22 9.02 -6.79
C ALA A 300 10.97 9.13 -7.69
N PHE A 301 9.78 8.71 -7.23
CA PHE A 301 8.53 8.80 -7.98
C PHE A 301 7.93 10.21 -8.00
N ASP A 302 8.02 10.93 -6.88
CA ASP A 302 7.46 12.27 -6.71
C ASP A 302 8.31 13.34 -7.45
N THR A 303 9.58 13.02 -7.73
CA THR A 303 10.56 13.92 -8.38
C THR A 303 10.71 13.68 -9.89
N VAL A 304 9.89 12.84 -10.52
CA VAL A 304 10.01 12.53 -11.95
C VAL A 304 9.68 13.75 -12.80
N ASN A 305 10.62 14.22 -13.62
CA ASN A 305 10.36 15.29 -14.57
C ASN A 305 9.53 14.76 -15.76
N HIS A 306 8.25 15.13 -15.84
CA HIS A 306 7.32 14.63 -16.88
C HIS A 306 7.82 14.90 -18.32
N LYS A 307 8.47 16.04 -18.58
CA LYS A 307 9.02 16.34 -19.92
C LYS A 307 10.13 15.36 -20.30
N THR A 308 10.99 15.02 -19.33
CA THR A 308 12.08 14.05 -19.51
C THR A 308 11.52 12.63 -19.71
N LEU A 309 10.53 12.24 -18.92
CA LEU A 309 9.82 10.96 -19.06
C LEU A 309 9.19 10.81 -20.45
N LEU A 310 8.39 11.79 -20.88
CA LEU A 310 7.72 11.76 -22.19
C LEU A 310 8.72 11.80 -23.37
N SER A 311 9.85 12.49 -23.22
CA SER A 311 10.95 12.44 -24.20
C SER A 311 11.61 11.06 -24.25
N THR A 312 11.83 10.43 -23.10
CA THR A 312 12.40 9.08 -23.00
C THR A 312 11.48 8.05 -23.63
N LEU A 313 10.18 8.07 -23.31
CA LEU A 313 9.18 7.20 -23.94
C LEU A 313 9.15 7.36 -25.47
N ARG A 314 9.28 8.59 -25.97
CA ARG A 314 9.38 8.86 -27.42
C ARG A 314 10.68 8.34 -28.05
N SER A 315 11.80 8.38 -27.32
CA SER A 315 13.06 7.77 -27.77
C SER A 315 13.02 6.23 -27.79
N LEU A 316 12.13 5.62 -26.99
CA LEU A 316 11.83 4.18 -26.98
C LEU A 316 10.78 3.78 -28.04
N GLY A 317 10.45 4.65 -29.01
CA GLY A 317 9.53 4.37 -30.11
C GLY A 317 8.04 4.58 -29.80
N ILE A 318 7.68 5.02 -28.59
CA ILE A 318 6.28 5.24 -28.18
C ILE A 318 5.81 6.59 -28.75
N CYS A 319 4.78 6.58 -29.58
CA CYS A 319 4.28 7.74 -30.33
C CYS A 319 2.76 7.63 -30.56
N GLY A 320 2.18 8.55 -31.35
CA GLY A 320 0.74 8.59 -31.63
C GLY A 320 -0.14 8.61 -30.37
N THR A 321 -1.32 7.98 -30.44
CA THR A 321 -2.28 7.94 -29.34
C THR A 321 -1.76 7.20 -28.11
N ALA A 322 -0.81 6.26 -28.28
CA ALA A 322 -0.14 5.62 -27.15
C ALA A 322 0.71 6.60 -26.34
N TRP A 323 1.44 7.51 -27.00
CA TRP A 323 2.19 8.57 -26.32
C TRP A 323 1.28 9.64 -25.71
N GLU A 324 0.21 10.01 -26.41
CA GLU A 324 -0.80 10.96 -25.92
C GLU A 324 -1.45 10.45 -24.62
N TRP A 325 -1.70 9.13 -24.50
CA TRP A 325 -2.23 8.51 -23.28
C TRP A 325 -1.33 8.77 -22.06
N PHE A 326 -0.01 8.58 -22.20
CA PHE A 326 0.98 8.86 -21.15
C PHE A 326 1.15 10.36 -20.85
N ALA A 327 0.81 11.24 -21.81
CA ALA A 327 0.90 12.68 -21.66
C ALA A 327 -0.38 13.34 -21.09
N SER A 328 -1.48 12.60 -21.00
CA SER A 328 -2.84 13.12 -20.77
C SER A 328 -3.16 13.56 -19.34
#